data_AF-A0A920TZE5-F1
#
_entry.id   AF-A0A920TZE5-F1
#
_cell.length_a   1.000
_cell.length_b   1.000
_cell.length_c   1.000
_cell.angle_alpha   90.00
_cell.angle_beta   90.00
_cell.angle_gamma   90.00
#
_symmetry.space_group_name_H-M   'P 1'
#
loop_
_entity.id
_entity.type
_entity.pdbx_description
1 polymer ?
#
loop_
_entity_poly.entity_id
_entity_poly.type
_entity_poly.pdbx_seq_one_letter_code
_entity_poly.pdbx_strand_id
1 'polypeptide(L)' 'MMECRNVVVVGAGTMGRGIAHVAALAGYQTWLADVDESTLQKSLTEIEHDLAAAVPGKKSPKYSDQPRYHGSSWPAI' A
#
# COMPACT_ATOMS: atom_id res chain seq x y z
N MET A 1 20.46 -4.61 12.59
CA MET A 1 19.80 -5.08 11.36
C MET A 1 18.77 -4.04 10.97
N MET A 2 18.69 -3.64 9.70
CA MET A 2 17.73 -2.61 9.28
C MET A 2 16.38 -3.29 8.99
N GLU A 3 15.31 -2.84 9.66
CA GLU A 3 13.96 -3.33 9.44
C GLU A 3 13.27 -2.52 8.35
N CYS A 4 12.83 -3.17 7.27
CA CYS A 4 11.92 -2.56 6.33
C CYS A 4 10.53 -2.47 6.97
N ARG A 5 10.04 -1.26 7.22
CA ARG A 5 8.70 -1.02 7.79
C ARG A 5 7.69 -0.48 6.78
N ASN A 6 8.21 0.04 5.68
CA ASN A 6 7.47 0.82 4.70
C ASN A 6 7.55 0.13 3.33
N VAL A 7 6.41 -0.04 2.68
CA VAL A 7 6.28 -0.67 1.36
C VAL A 7 5.51 0.26 0.43
N VAL A 8 6.07 0.57 -0.74
CA VAL A 8 5.34 1.28 -1.80
C VAL A 8 5.17 0.32 -2.96
N VAL A 9 3.93 0.15 -3.41
CA VAL A 9 3.57 -0.66 -4.58
C VAL A 9 3.21 0.29 -5.71
N VAL A 10 3.91 0.16 -6.84
CA VAL A 10 3.67 0.96 -8.04
C VAL A 10 2.94 0.08 -9.05
N GLY A 11 1.75 0.52 -9.45
CA GLY A 11 0.77 -0.23 -10.22
C GLY A 11 -0.31 -0.83 -9.32
N ALA A 12 -1.57 -0.50 -9.58
CA ALA A 12 -2.77 -0.95 -8.89
C ALA A 12 -3.56 -2.00 -9.69
N GLY A 13 -2.95 -2.62 -10.70
CA GLY A 13 -3.52 -3.80 -11.38
C GLY A 13 -3.59 -5.03 -10.46
N THR A 14 -3.99 -6.18 -11.01
CA THR A 14 -4.25 -7.41 -10.24
C THR A 14 -3.09 -7.82 -9.32
N MET A 15 -1.86 -7.81 -9.82
CA MET A 15 -0.69 -8.18 -9.02
C MET A 15 -0.37 -7.13 -7.95
N GLY A 16 -0.42 -5.85 -8.31
CA GLY A 16 -0.14 -4.76 -7.38
C GLY A 16 -1.12 -4.71 -6.21
N ARG A 17 -2.41 -4.93 -6.48
CA ARG A 17 -3.43 -5.11 -5.46
C ARG A 17 -3.09 -6.26 -4.49
N GLY A 18 -2.72 -7.42 -5.03
CA GLY A 18 -2.36 -8.59 -4.21
C GLY A 18 -1.13 -8.33 -3.32
N ILE A 19 -0.10 -7.69 -3.86
CA ILE A 19 1.11 -7.32 -3.11
C ILE A 19 0.75 -6.32 -1.99
N ALA A 20 -0.02 -5.28 -2.32
CA ALA A 20 -0.44 -4.27 -1.35
C ALA A 20 -1.31 -4.88 -0.23
N HIS A 21 -2.22 -5.78 -0.58
CA HIS A 21 -3.06 -6.50 0.38
C HIS A 21 -2.22 -7.34 1.35
N VAL A 22 -1.30 -8.18 0.85
CA VAL A 22 -0.45 -9.03 1.71
C VAL A 22 0.50 -8.19 2.57
N ALA A 23 1.08 -7.12 2.02
CA ALA A 23 1.94 -6.22 2.79
C ALA A 23 1.17 -5.52 3.92
N ALA A 24 -0.03 -5.03 3.65
CA ALA A 24 -0.91 -4.45 4.66
C ALA A 24 -1.31 -5.46 5.73
N LEU A 25 -1.67 -6.69 5.31
CA LEU A 25 -2.06 -7.77 6.23
C LEU A 25 -0.90 -8.19 7.14
N ALA A 26 0.33 -8.20 6.61
CA ALA A 26 1.54 -8.48 7.37
C ALA A 26 1.96 -7.33 8.32
N GLY A 27 1.24 -6.20 8.32
CA GLY A 27 1.45 -5.08 9.23
C GLY A 27 2.47 -4.04 8.75
N TYR A 28 2.89 -4.09 7.49
CA TYR A 28 3.74 -3.04 6.91
C TYR A 28 2.93 -1.77 6.62
N GLN A 29 3.55 -0.61 6.81
CA GLN A 29 2.98 0.64 6.33
C GLN A 29 3.06 0.64 4.80
N THR A 30 1.91 0.48 4.15
CA THR A 30 1.83 0.20 2.71
C THR A 30 1.17 1.36 1.97
N TRP A 31 1.76 1.75 0.84
CA TRP A 31 1.19 2.71 -0.11
C TRP A 31 0.99 2.03 -1.46
N LEU A 32 -0.07 2.41 -2.16
CA LEU A 32 -0.38 1.97 -3.51
C LEU A 32 -0.46 3.20 -4.39
N ALA A 33 0.24 3.19 -5.53
CA ALA A 33 0.23 4.26 -6.50
C ALA A 33 -0.08 3.70 -7.89
N ASP A 34 -0.87 4.42 -8.67
CA ASP A 34 -1.08 4.16 -10.09
C ASP A 34 -1.22 5.50 -10.82
N VAL A 35 -0.97 5.49 -12.14
CA VAL A 35 -1.19 6.65 -13.00
C VAL A 35 -2.67 6.81 -13.36
N ASP A 36 -3.42 5.71 -13.36
CA ASP A 36 -4.86 5.69 -13.58
C ASP A 36 -5.62 5.73 -12.26
N GLU A 37 -6.23 6.88 -11.98
CA GLU A 37 -6.99 7.12 -10.75
C GLU A 37 -8.15 6.12 -10.58
N SER A 38 -8.81 5.72 -11.67
CA SER A 38 -9.96 4.82 -11.60
C SER A 38 -9.55 3.42 -11.13
N THR A 39 -8.42 2.92 -11.61
CA THR A 39 -7.81 1.65 -11.23
C THR A 39 -7.32 1.70 -9.80
N LEU A 40 -6.68 2.81 -9.40
CA LEU A 40 -6.24 3.03 -8.03
C LEU A 40 -7.43 2.96 -7.05
N GLN A 41 -8.48 3.74 -7.27
CA GLN A 41 -9.65 3.78 -6.40
C GLN A 41 -10.37 2.44 -6.32
N LYS A 42 -10.52 1.75 -7.46
CA LYS A 42 -11.10 0.40 -7.49
C LYS A 42 -10.28 -0.57 -6.63
N SER A 43 -8.96 -0.58 -6.80
CA SER A 43 -8.09 -1.50 -6.06
C SER A 43 -8.01 -1.17 -4.57
N LEU A 44 -8.02 0.10 -4.20
CA LEU A 44 -8.12 0.53 -2.79
C LEU A 44 -9.43 0.02 -2.17
N THR A 45 -10.56 0.19 -2.86
CA THR A 45 -11.87 -0.27 -2.39
C THR A 45 -11.89 -1.80 -2.19
N GLU A 46 -11.35 -2.55 -3.15
CA GLU A 46 -11.25 -4.02 -3.05
C GLU A 46 -10.34 -4.45 -1.87
N ILE A 47 -9.18 -3.78 -1.69
CA ILE A 47 -8.27 -4.07 -0.57
C ILE A 47 -8.95 -3.79 0.78
N GLU A 48 -9.65 -2.67 0.91
CA GLU A 48 -10.35 -2.29 2.14
C GLU A 48 -11.44 -3.31 2.49
N HIS A 49 -12.24 -3.73 1.50
CA HIS A 49 -13.24 -4.77 1.66
C HIS A 49 -12.61 -6.09 2.14
N ASP A 50 -11.54 -6.53 1.48
CA ASP A 50 -10.88 -7.80 1.79
C ASP A 50 -10.21 -7.78 3.18
N LEU A 51 -9.60 -6.65 3.58
CA LEU A 51 -9.01 -6.49 4.90
C LEU A 51 -10.06 -6.43 6.01
N ALA A 52 -11.22 -5.79 5.77
CA ALA A 52 -12.32 -5.75 6.72
C ALA A 52 -12.88 -7.16 7.00
N ALA A 53 -12.93 -8.02 5.97
CA ALA A 53 -13.32 -9.42 6.14
C ALA A 53 -12.27 -10.26 6.91
N ALA A 54 -10.99 -9.93 6.78
CA ALA A 54 -9.89 -10.68 7.38
C ALA A 54 -9.65 -10.37 8.87
N VAL A 55 -10.07 -9.20 9.40
CA VAL A 55 -9.72 -8.78 10.77
C VAL A 55 -10.89 -8.13 11.53
N PRO A 56 -11.55 -8.82 12.48
CA PRO A 56 -12.45 -8.17 13.41
C PRO A 56 -11.63 -7.33 14.40
N GLY A 57 -11.51 -6.02 14.16
CA GLY A 57 -11.10 -5.04 15.17
C GLY A 57 -9.74 -4.33 15.01
N LYS A 58 -9.01 -4.48 13.89
CA LYS A 58 -7.83 -3.63 13.61
C LYS A 58 -8.11 -2.66 12.47
N LYS A 59 -7.76 -1.38 12.70
CA LYS A 59 -8.00 -0.25 11.79
C LYS A 59 -7.26 -0.44 10.47
N SER A 60 -7.93 -0.11 9.37
CA SER A 60 -7.38 -0.07 8.02
C SER A 60 -6.11 0.79 7.97
N PRO A 61 -5.09 0.38 7.17
CA PRO A 61 -3.92 1.22 6.93
C PRO A 61 -4.39 2.56 6.34
N LYS A 62 -3.96 3.67 6.96
CA LYS A 62 -4.19 5.00 6.38
C LYS A 62 -3.31 5.14 5.15
N TYR A 63 -3.91 5.12 3.96
CA TYR A 63 -3.26 5.57 2.74
C TYR A 63 -3.02 7.08 2.85
N SER A 64 -1.79 7.51 2.55
CA SER A 64 -1.48 8.94 2.39
C SER A 64 -1.08 9.19 0.94
N ASP A 65 -1.54 10.29 0.37
CA ASP A 65 -1.32 10.66 -1.04
C ASP A 65 0.16 10.90 -1.39
N GLN A 66 1.06 10.85 -0.41
CA GLN A 66 2.49 11.04 -0.61
C GLN A 66 3.31 10.06 0.26
N PRO A 67 4.29 9.34 -0.31
CA PRO A 67 5.30 8.65 0.48
C PRO A 67 6.16 9.69 1.18
N ARG A 68 6.24 9.62 2.51
CA ARG A 68 7.19 10.43 3.28
C ARG A 68 8.59 9.83 3.12
N TYR A 69 9.35 10.36 2.18
CA TYR A 69 10.79 10.10 2.09
C TYR A 69 11.45 10.68 3.33
N HIS A 70 11.92 9.82 4.24
CA HIS A 70 12.86 10.27 5.26
C HIS A 70 14.17 10.58 4.54
N GLY A 71 14.66 11.81 4.71
CA GLY A 71 15.83 12.30 4.00
C GLY A 71 17.04 11.39 4.17
N SER A 72 17.39 10.69 3.09
CA SER A 72 18.75 10.49 2.57
C SER A 72 18.66 9.44 1.45
N SER A 73 18.93 9.89 0.22
CA SER A 73 19.13 9.13 -1.03
C SER A 73 17.93 8.36 -1.61
N TRP A 74 17.29 8.96 -2.62
CA TRP A 74 17.00 8.25 -3.87
C TRP A 74 18.02 8.74 -4.90
N PRO A 75 18.80 7.86 -5.57
CA PRO A 75 19.62 8.30 -6.68
C PRO A 75 18.69 8.74 -7.80
N ALA A 76 18.82 10.00 -8.19
CA ALA A 76 18.23 10.49 -9.42
C ALA A 76 18.85 9.69 -10.58
N ILE A 77 17.99 8.98 -11.30
CA ILE A 77 18.21 8.63 -12.71
C ILE A 77 17.22 9.47 -13.52
#